data_AF-A0AAN8YTL8-F1
#
_entry.id   AF-A0AAN8YTL8-F1
#
_cell.length_a   1.000
_cell.length_b   1.000
_cell.length_c   1.000
_cell.angle_alpha   90.00
_cell.angle_beta   90.00
_cell.angle_gamma   90.00
#
_symmetry.space_group_name_H-M   'P 1'
#
loop_
_entity.id
_entity.type
_entity.pdbx_description
1 polymer ?
#
loop_
_entity_poly.entity_id
_entity_poly.type
_entity_poly.pdbx_seq_one_letter_code
_entity_poly.pdbx_strand_id
1 'polypeptide(L)'
;MFAEENGLLGDPRLKGISEAIRVVPHFPKPGIMFQDITTLLLNHKAFKDTVDIFVDRYRGMNISVVAGEVISEAYVLEYGSDCLEMHLGAVEPGERALVIDDLVATGGTLSAAIRLLERVGAEVVECACVVGLPELKGLCRLNGKPLYILVESHE
;
A
#
# COMPACT_ATOMS: atom_id res chain seq x y z
N MET A 1 12.93 -4.68 -10.66
CA MET A 1 11.72 -3.90 -11.02
C MET A 1 10.54 -4.61 -10.38
N PHE A 2 9.62 -3.95 -9.66
CA PHE A 2 8.68 -4.66 -8.78
C PHE A 2 7.94 -5.83 -9.44
N ALA A 3 7.51 -5.71 -10.72
CA ALA A 3 6.93 -6.82 -11.48
C ALA A 3 7.77 -8.12 -11.50
N GLU A 4 9.10 -8.00 -11.61
CA GLU A 4 10.06 -9.11 -11.61
C GLU A 4 10.23 -9.70 -10.20
N GLU A 5 10.41 -8.84 -9.20
CA GLU A 5 10.49 -9.22 -7.78
C GLU A 5 9.21 -9.95 -7.30
N ASN A 6 8.07 -9.60 -7.90
CA ASN A 6 6.75 -10.14 -7.62
C ASN A 6 6.39 -11.40 -8.44
N GLY A 7 7.22 -11.83 -9.39
CA GLY A 7 6.90 -12.95 -10.31
C GLY A 7 5.82 -12.64 -11.36
N LEU A 8 5.51 -11.35 -11.57
CA LEU A 8 4.53 -10.83 -12.54
C LEU A 8 5.18 -10.25 -13.81
N LEU A 9 6.45 -10.57 -14.08
CA LEU A 9 7.17 -10.07 -15.25
C LEU A 9 6.48 -10.52 -16.54
N GLY A 10 5.94 -9.56 -17.30
CA GLY A 10 5.20 -9.81 -18.53
C GLY A 10 3.69 -10.03 -18.35
N ASP A 11 3.14 -9.89 -17.14
CA ASP A 11 1.68 -9.88 -16.93
C ASP A 11 1.06 -8.66 -17.64
N PRO A 12 0.17 -8.85 -18.64
CA PRO A 12 -0.43 -7.75 -19.40
C PRO A 12 -1.36 -6.86 -18.57
N ARG A 13 -1.79 -7.30 -17.37
CA ARG A 13 -2.58 -6.49 -16.44
C ARG A 13 -1.79 -5.29 -15.93
N LEU A 14 -0.52 -5.48 -15.56
CA LEU A 14 0.31 -4.42 -14.95
C LEU A 14 0.42 -3.17 -15.81
N LYS A 15 0.52 -3.35 -17.14
CA LYS A 15 0.53 -2.23 -18.08
C LYS A 15 -0.79 -1.43 -18.01
N GLY A 16 -1.93 -2.10 -18.06
CA GLY A 16 -3.24 -1.44 -18.00
C GLY A 16 -3.60 -0.87 -16.62
N ILE A 17 -2.89 -1.29 -15.56
CA ILE A 17 -2.96 -0.72 -14.21
C ILE A 17 -2.13 0.58 -14.15
N SER A 18 -0.88 0.54 -14.60
CA SER A 18 0.01 1.72 -14.72
C SER A 18 -0.61 2.81 -15.60
N GLU A 19 -1.06 2.47 -16.82
CA GLU A 19 -1.70 3.42 -17.76
C GLU A 19 -3.04 3.99 -17.25
N ALA A 20 -3.61 3.47 -16.16
CA ALA A 20 -4.84 3.98 -15.55
C ALA A 20 -4.61 4.96 -14.38
N ILE A 21 -3.38 5.11 -13.89
CA ILE A 21 -3.01 6.05 -12.82
C ILE A 21 -2.65 7.40 -13.45
N ARG A 22 -3.17 8.50 -12.91
CA ARG A 22 -2.93 9.85 -13.42
C ARG A 22 -1.83 10.55 -12.63
N VAL A 23 -0.79 11.03 -13.29
CA VAL A 23 0.19 11.93 -12.65
C VAL A 23 -0.34 13.37 -12.63
N VAL A 24 -0.31 14.02 -11.47
CA VAL A 24 -0.72 15.42 -11.25
C VAL A 24 0.50 16.21 -10.73
N PRO A 25 1.16 17.02 -11.58
CA PRO A 25 2.40 17.70 -11.20
C PRO A 25 2.13 18.90 -10.29
N HIS A 26 3.08 19.18 -9.38
CA HIS A 26 3.09 20.29 -8.44
C HIS A 26 1.94 20.30 -7.39
N PHE A 27 1.31 19.15 -7.14
CA PHE A 27 0.26 18.98 -6.13
C PHE A 27 0.74 18.10 -4.96
N PRO A 28 0.38 18.39 -3.69
CA PRO A 28 -0.31 19.58 -3.20
C PRO A 28 0.60 20.82 -3.11
N LYS A 29 1.92 20.67 -3.36
CA LYS A 29 2.90 21.76 -3.39
C LYS A 29 3.89 21.59 -4.57
N PRO A 30 4.52 22.66 -5.07
CA PRO A 30 5.50 22.57 -6.15
C PRO A 30 6.64 21.60 -5.84
N GLY A 31 6.93 20.71 -6.80
CA GLY A 31 8.01 19.72 -6.72
C GLY A 31 7.54 18.28 -6.45
N ILE A 32 6.26 18.06 -6.15
CA ILE A 32 5.67 16.73 -6.00
C ILE A 32 4.96 16.31 -7.30
N MET A 33 5.11 15.04 -7.69
CA MET A 33 4.38 14.40 -8.78
C MET A 33 3.33 13.45 -8.18
N PHE A 34 2.13 13.97 -7.91
CA PHE A 34 1.09 13.25 -7.20
C PHE A 34 0.47 12.16 -8.08
N GLN A 35 0.42 10.92 -7.59
CA GLN A 35 -0.12 9.77 -8.33
C GLN A 35 -1.59 9.59 -7.96
N ASP A 36 -2.48 10.13 -8.78
CA ASP A 36 -3.92 10.06 -8.60
C ASP A 36 -4.47 8.71 -9.08
N ILE A 37 -4.79 7.84 -8.13
CA ILE A 37 -5.41 6.54 -8.40
C ILE A 37 -6.92 6.61 -8.69
N THR A 38 -7.58 7.79 -8.58
CA THR A 38 -9.04 7.85 -8.82
C THR A 38 -9.40 7.48 -10.26
N THR A 39 -8.51 7.72 -11.22
CA THR A 39 -8.68 7.27 -12.62
C THR A 39 -8.54 5.75 -12.77
N LEU A 40 -7.77 5.08 -11.90
CA LEU A 40 -7.71 3.61 -11.81
C LEU A 40 -9.01 3.06 -11.21
N LEU A 41 -9.51 3.66 -10.13
CA LEU A 41 -10.77 3.25 -9.48
C LEU A 41 -11.97 3.38 -10.42
N LEU A 42 -11.99 4.43 -11.26
CA LEU A 42 -13.02 4.65 -12.28
C LEU A 42 -12.87 3.71 -13.49
N ASN A 43 -11.68 3.16 -13.74
CA ASN A 43 -11.44 2.17 -14.79
C ASN A 43 -11.78 0.76 -14.27
N HIS A 44 -13.02 0.33 -14.51
CA HIS A 44 -13.55 -0.96 -14.06
C HIS A 44 -12.68 -2.19 -14.42
N LYS A 45 -11.87 -2.11 -15.49
CA LYS A 45 -10.93 -3.19 -15.84
C LYS A 45 -9.67 -3.11 -14.99
N ALA A 46 -9.01 -1.95 -14.93
CA ALA A 46 -7.79 -1.78 -14.15
C ALA A 46 -8.01 -2.01 -12.64
N PHE A 47 -9.14 -1.54 -12.10
CA PHE A 47 -9.52 -1.82 -10.72
C PHE A 47 -9.74 -3.32 -10.48
N LYS A 48 -10.47 -4.02 -11.35
CA LYS A 48 -10.65 -5.48 -11.24
C LYS A 48 -9.32 -6.22 -11.35
N ASP A 49 -8.48 -5.89 -12.32
CA ASP A 49 -7.17 -6.51 -12.50
C ASP A 49 -6.26 -6.31 -11.27
N THR A 50 -6.32 -5.13 -10.63
CA THR A 50 -5.60 -4.81 -9.39
C THR A 50 -6.08 -5.70 -8.23
N VAL A 51 -7.39 -5.79 -8.03
CA VAL A 51 -8.00 -6.63 -6.99
C VAL A 51 -7.72 -8.12 -7.24
N ASP A 52 -7.82 -8.58 -8.49
CA ASP A 52 -7.49 -9.96 -8.88
C ASP A 52 -6.05 -10.33 -8.49
N ILE A 53 -5.07 -9.45 -8.77
CA ILE A 53 -3.65 -9.73 -8.45
C ILE A 53 -3.44 -9.84 -6.93
N PHE A 54 -4.03 -8.96 -6.12
CA PHE A 54 -3.96 -9.09 -4.66
C PHE A 54 -4.65 -10.38 -4.18
N VAL A 55 -5.85 -10.69 -4.69
CA VAL A 55 -6.60 -11.91 -4.32
C VAL A 55 -5.87 -13.18 -4.75
N ASP A 56 -5.19 -13.18 -5.89
CA ASP A 56 -4.33 -14.28 -6.34
C ASP A 56 -3.08 -14.41 -5.45
N ARG A 57 -2.41 -13.31 -5.11
CA ARG A 57 -1.22 -13.29 -4.22
C ARG A 57 -1.50 -13.85 -2.83
N TYR A 58 -2.56 -13.38 -2.18
CA TYR A 58 -2.87 -13.74 -0.79
C TYR A 58 -3.71 -15.01 -0.65
N ARG A 59 -4.00 -15.72 -1.75
CA ARG A 59 -4.80 -16.95 -1.75
C ARG A 59 -4.13 -18.03 -0.89
N GLY A 60 -4.87 -18.52 0.11
CA GLY A 60 -4.37 -19.57 1.02
C GLY A 60 -3.44 -19.08 2.13
N MET A 61 -3.16 -17.77 2.22
CA MET A 61 -2.32 -17.21 3.30
C MET A 61 -3.04 -17.05 4.65
N ASN A 62 -4.32 -17.45 4.75
CA ASN A 62 -5.14 -17.39 5.97
C ASN A 62 -5.11 -15.99 6.64
N ILE A 63 -5.39 -14.96 5.85
CA ILE A 63 -5.65 -13.58 6.30
C ILE A 63 -7.08 -13.55 6.88
N SER A 64 -7.26 -13.05 8.11
CA SER A 64 -8.59 -12.88 8.72
C SER A 64 -9.16 -11.49 8.47
N VAL A 65 -8.29 -10.46 8.47
CA VAL A 65 -8.67 -9.05 8.33
C VAL A 65 -7.77 -8.34 7.33
N VAL A 66 -8.38 -7.47 6.52
CA VAL A 66 -7.68 -6.53 5.63
C VAL A 66 -7.89 -5.13 6.19
N ALA A 67 -6.80 -4.48 6.61
CA ALA A 67 -6.83 -3.16 7.21
C ALA A 67 -6.46 -2.09 6.17
N GLY A 68 -7.38 -1.14 5.95
CA GLY A 68 -7.05 0.18 5.40
C GLY A 68 -6.71 1.18 6.52
N GLU A 69 -6.31 2.40 6.16
CA GLU A 69 -5.89 3.46 7.09
C GLU A 69 -6.92 3.83 8.17
N VAL A 70 -6.62 3.61 9.46
CA VAL A 70 -7.37 4.09 10.64
C VAL A 70 -6.63 3.70 11.97
N ILE A 71 -6.48 4.57 13.02
CA ILE A 71 -5.75 4.33 14.34
C ILE A 71 -4.65 5.32 14.79
N SER A 72 -4.84 6.06 15.90
CA SER A 72 -3.92 7.07 16.42
C SER A 72 -2.52 6.55 16.78
N GLU A 73 -1.58 6.97 15.94
CA GLU A 73 -0.15 6.81 16.05
C GLU A 73 0.49 8.01 15.34
N ALA A 74 0.91 9.02 16.10
CA ALA A 74 1.48 10.25 15.53
C ALA A 74 2.84 9.97 14.86
N TYR A 75 2.97 10.30 13.58
CA TYR A 75 4.21 10.11 12.82
C TYR A 75 4.73 11.43 12.24
N VAL A 76 6.06 11.55 12.14
CA VAL A 76 6.73 12.78 11.69
C VAL A 76 6.85 12.78 10.17
N LEU A 77 6.39 13.86 9.56
CA LEU A 77 6.58 14.20 8.15
C LEU A 77 7.68 15.25 8.02
N GLU A 78 8.26 15.37 6.83
CA GLU A 78 9.33 16.35 6.51
C GLU A 78 8.94 17.81 6.85
N TYR A 79 7.64 18.12 6.87
CA TYR A 79 7.09 19.44 7.19
C TYR A 79 5.91 19.39 8.20
N GLY A 80 5.84 18.38 9.08
CA GLY A 80 4.76 18.31 10.08
C GLY A 80 4.67 17.00 10.86
N SER A 81 3.48 16.71 11.41
CA SER A 81 3.14 15.44 12.03
C SER A 81 1.68 15.09 11.75
N ASP A 82 1.38 13.82 11.46
CA ASP A 82 0.04 13.36 11.07
C ASP A 82 -0.43 12.14 11.89
N CYS A 83 -1.73 11.80 11.82
CA CYS A 83 -2.40 10.83 12.71
C CYS A 83 -3.65 10.18 12.08
N LEU A 84 -3.79 8.85 12.18
CA LEU A 84 -4.93 8.05 11.70
C LEU A 84 -5.98 7.84 12.85
N GLU A 85 -7.28 7.49 12.64
CA GLU A 85 -8.29 6.95 13.64
C GLU A 85 -9.53 6.32 12.94
N MET A 86 -10.24 5.17 13.16
CA MET A 86 -10.46 3.94 14.01
C MET A 86 -11.17 3.94 15.38
N HIS A 87 -11.54 2.70 15.76
CA HIS A 87 -12.20 2.26 16.97
C HIS A 87 -11.47 1.05 17.59
N LEU A 88 -11.48 0.96 18.92
CA LEU A 88 -11.04 -0.24 19.65
C LEU A 88 -12.00 -1.42 19.38
N GLY A 89 -11.47 -2.63 19.24
CA GLY A 89 -12.26 -3.83 18.93
C GLY A 89 -12.63 -4.01 17.44
N ALA A 90 -12.05 -3.21 16.54
CA ALA A 90 -12.14 -3.43 15.10
C ALA A 90 -11.20 -4.56 14.60
N VAL A 91 -10.28 -5.02 15.44
CA VAL A 91 -9.35 -6.15 15.23
C VAL A 91 -9.16 -6.86 16.57
N GLU A 92 -9.17 -8.19 16.58
CA GLU A 92 -8.97 -9.00 17.80
C GLU A 92 -7.51 -9.50 17.98
N PRO A 93 -7.04 -9.75 19.21
CA PRO A 93 -5.71 -10.31 19.45
C PRO A 93 -5.52 -11.69 18.80
N GLY A 94 -4.44 -11.86 18.05
CA GLY A 94 -4.14 -13.08 17.28
C GLY A 94 -4.73 -13.10 15.87
N GLU A 95 -5.49 -12.08 15.46
CA GLU A 95 -5.89 -11.93 14.05
C GLU A 95 -4.69 -11.72 13.12
N ARG A 96 -4.84 -12.14 11.87
CA ARG A 96 -3.76 -12.13 10.88
C ARG A 96 -4.08 -11.08 9.83
N ALA A 97 -3.42 -9.93 9.98
CA ALA A 97 -3.75 -8.69 9.29
C ALA A 97 -2.86 -8.45 8.06
N LEU A 98 -3.50 -8.05 6.96
CA LEU A 98 -2.84 -7.46 5.80
C LEU A 98 -3.11 -5.96 5.80
N VAL A 99 -2.07 -5.13 5.77
CA VAL A 99 -2.22 -3.67 5.60
C VAL A 99 -2.20 -3.37 4.11
N ILE A 100 -3.21 -2.66 3.60
CA ILE A 100 -3.26 -2.20 2.21
C ILE A 100 -3.39 -0.68 2.16
N ASP A 101 -2.61 -0.07 1.28
CA ASP A 101 -2.56 1.37 1.04
C ASP A 101 -2.51 1.63 -0.49
N ASP A 102 -2.79 2.86 -0.96
CA ASP A 102 -2.73 3.14 -2.40
C ASP A 102 -1.30 3.40 -2.89
N LEU A 103 -0.56 4.26 -2.21
CA LEU A 103 0.80 4.66 -2.55
C LEU A 103 1.73 4.67 -1.33
N VAL A 104 2.90 4.04 -1.46
CA VAL A 104 3.99 4.19 -0.50
C VAL A 104 5.06 5.17 -0.99
N ALA A 105 5.31 6.21 -0.19
CA ALA A 105 6.34 7.23 -0.44
C ALA A 105 7.54 7.13 0.52
N THR A 106 7.30 7.25 1.83
CA THR A 106 8.34 7.12 2.88
C THR A 106 8.17 5.85 3.72
N GLY A 107 7.07 5.13 3.55
CA GLY A 107 6.67 4.02 4.43
C GLY A 107 6.21 4.45 5.83
N GLY A 108 6.14 5.76 6.14
CA GLY A 108 5.75 6.27 7.46
C GLY A 108 4.35 5.82 7.90
N THR A 109 3.37 5.95 7.01
CA THR A 109 1.96 5.52 7.16
C THR A 109 1.85 4.03 7.49
N LEU A 110 2.33 3.16 6.60
CA LEU A 110 2.38 1.71 6.79
C LEU A 110 3.11 1.35 8.09
N SER A 111 4.21 2.04 8.41
CA SER A 111 4.97 1.82 9.64
C SER A 111 4.17 2.18 10.90
N ALA A 112 3.28 3.18 10.84
CA ALA A 112 2.35 3.50 11.92
C ALA A 112 1.25 2.43 12.04
N ALA A 113 0.65 2.01 10.91
CA ALA A 113 -0.35 0.94 10.86
C ALA A 113 0.19 -0.41 11.40
N ILE A 114 1.46 -0.75 11.12
CA ILE A 114 2.12 -1.92 11.72
C ILE A 114 2.14 -1.81 13.25
N ARG A 115 2.67 -0.70 13.80
CA ARG A 115 2.82 -0.52 15.25
C ARG A 115 1.48 -0.54 15.98
N LEU A 116 0.44 0.02 15.37
CA LEU A 116 -0.94 -0.04 15.84
C LEU A 116 -1.45 -1.47 15.95
N LEU A 117 -1.43 -2.22 14.84
CA LEU A 117 -2.02 -3.55 14.77
C LEU A 117 -1.31 -4.51 15.76
N GLU A 118 0.01 -4.37 15.90
CA GLU A 118 0.77 -5.11 16.91
C GLU A 118 0.49 -4.62 18.35
N ARG A 119 0.20 -3.32 18.58
CA ARG A 119 -0.25 -2.77 19.88
C ARG A 119 -1.60 -3.35 20.34
N VAL A 120 -2.48 -3.77 19.42
CA VAL A 120 -3.73 -4.50 19.76
C VAL A 120 -3.59 -6.03 19.70
N GLY A 121 -2.39 -6.54 19.42
CA GLY A 121 -2.05 -7.97 19.46
C GLY A 121 -2.30 -8.74 18.16
N ALA A 122 -2.49 -8.07 17.02
CA ALA A 122 -2.64 -8.72 15.72
C ALA A 122 -1.27 -9.06 15.08
N GLU A 123 -1.21 -10.18 14.36
CA GLU A 123 -0.08 -10.55 13.52
C GLU A 123 -0.20 -9.81 12.17
N VAL A 124 0.50 -8.68 12.02
CA VAL A 124 0.68 -8.09 10.68
C VAL A 124 1.57 -9.01 9.85
N VAL A 125 1.04 -9.47 8.71
CA VAL A 125 1.65 -10.49 7.84
C VAL A 125 2.54 -9.84 6.77
N GLU A 126 2.03 -8.80 6.10
CA GLU A 126 2.67 -8.06 5.01
C GLU A 126 1.99 -6.67 4.89
N CYS A 127 2.67 -5.71 4.27
CA CYS A 127 2.09 -4.45 3.79
C CYS A 127 2.03 -4.48 2.25
N ALA A 128 0.96 -3.96 1.65
CA ALA A 128 0.73 -3.99 0.21
C ALA A 128 0.32 -2.61 -0.33
N CYS A 129 0.92 -2.19 -1.44
CA CYS A 129 0.57 -0.94 -2.12
C CYS A 129 0.33 -1.14 -3.61
N VAL A 130 -0.53 -0.31 -4.20
CA VAL A 130 -0.69 -0.25 -5.66
C VAL A 130 0.55 0.42 -6.27
N VAL A 131 0.97 1.56 -5.72
CA VAL A 131 2.09 2.36 -6.24
C VAL A 131 3.22 2.47 -5.22
N GLY A 132 4.47 2.49 -5.68
CA GLY A 132 5.63 2.86 -4.86
C GLY A 132 6.60 3.74 -5.63
N LEU A 133 7.17 4.73 -4.95
CA LEU A 133 8.12 5.67 -5.55
C LEU A 133 9.50 5.00 -5.83
N PRO A 134 10.29 5.46 -6.83
CA PRO A 134 11.50 4.76 -7.26
C PRO A 134 12.62 4.76 -6.21
N GLU A 135 12.58 5.65 -5.22
CA GLU A 135 13.50 5.69 -4.08
C GLU A 135 13.32 4.49 -3.13
N LEU A 136 12.17 3.80 -3.19
CA LEU A 136 11.87 2.59 -2.40
C LEU A 136 12.30 1.29 -3.11
N LYS A 137 12.95 1.38 -4.27
CA LYS A 137 13.37 0.23 -5.07
C LYS A 137 14.31 -0.68 -4.27
N GLY A 138 13.91 -1.93 -4.06
CA GLY A 138 14.61 -2.91 -3.21
C GLY A 138 14.30 -2.83 -1.71
N LEU A 139 13.41 -1.96 -1.27
CA LEU A 139 12.91 -1.93 0.12
C LEU A 139 11.87 -3.03 0.35
N CYS A 140 12.31 -4.29 0.46
CA CYS A 140 11.40 -5.43 0.63
C CYS A 140 10.73 -5.52 2.03
N ARG A 141 10.97 -4.57 2.94
CA ARG A 141 10.46 -4.59 4.33
C ARG A 141 10.24 -3.20 4.95
N LEU A 142 9.23 -3.08 5.81
CA LEU A 142 8.99 -1.95 6.73
C LEU A 142 8.77 -2.47 8.16
N ASN A 143 9.38 -1.85 9.18
CA ASN A 143 9.36 -2.32 10.59
C ASN A 143 9.60 -3.84 10.77
N GLY A 144 10.41 -4.46 9.91
CA GLY A 144 10.64 -5.91 9.94
C GLY A 144 9.53 -6.77 9.34
N LYS A 145 8.42 -6.21 8.87
CA LYS A 145 7.39 -6.87 8.04
C LYS A 145 7.75 -6.82 6.56
N PRO A 146 7.33 -7.78 5.73
CA PRO A 146 7.43 -7.68 4.26
C PRO A 146 6.66 -6.47 3.69
N LEU A 147 7.14 -5.94 2.56
CA LEU A 147 6.46 -4.92 1.75
C LEU A 147 6.30 -5.43 0.31
N TYR A 148 5.09 -5.33 -0.23
CA TYR A 148 4.74 -5.62 -1.61
C TYR A 148 4.24 -4.36 -2.31
N ILE A 149 4.78 -4.07 -3.50
CA ILE A 149 4.40 -2.92 -4.33
C ILE A 149 4.02 -3.44 -5.71
N LEU A 150 2.85 -3.07 -6.23
CA LEU A 150 2.34 -3.60 -7.50
C LEU A 150 2.98 -2.94 -8.74
N VAL A 151 3.05 -1.61 -8.78
CA VAL A 151 3.72 -0.83 -9.84
C VAL A 151 4.67 0.23 -9.28
N GLU A 152 5.74 0.50 -10.02
CA GLU A 152 6.67 1.61 -9.78
C GLU A 152 6.05 2.89 -10.36
N SER A 153 6.05 4.01 -9.64
CA SER A 153 5.47 5.27 -10.15
C SER A 153 6.24 5.81 -11.37
N HIS A 154 5.59 6.65 -12.17
CA HIS A 154 6.19 7.27 -13.35
C HIS A 154 6.19 8.80 -13.22
N GLU A 155 7.13 9.44 -13.93
CA GLU A 155 7.26 10.91 -14.09
C GLU A 155 6.20 11.48 -15.05
#